data_AF-A0A6V7CSU6-F1
#
_entry.id   AF-A0A6V7CSU6-F1
#
_cell.length_a   1.000
_cell.length_b   1.000
_cell.length_c   1.000
_cell.angle_alpha   90.00
_cell.angle_beta   90.00
_cell.angle_gamma   90.00
#
_symmetry.space_group_name_H-M   'P 1'
#
loop_
_entity.id
_entity.type
_entity.pdbx_description
1 polymer ?
#
loop_
_entity_poly.entity_id
_entity_poly.type
_entity_poly.pdbx_seq_one_letter_code
_entity_poly.pdbx_strand_id
1 'polypeptide(L)'
;MNRKNALYLALFSALSGSALAAPPTEMDAAPVSTAPQAAKLGAATLQSASLRGGILPTRVVQLTAPTSTEIGRVRERRIAQVKHGQPLQIGFSRAVAKPLVNLRTLDWQMANDGSRVATLKVSSAQAASLRASLTLRGAGATPGDPSKVTLRFAGDDGRVFEQSGASFVTSGSDIGWSPTVSGENLLVELSLPAGQYPENFSLSIPQLSHLDISPTASARDMMTIAIGESDSCQNDIVCRANPTAGFTSAAKAVARMVFTTSEGSFYCTGTLLNNTNSPKRNLFWTAAHCISTQTVANSLQTYWFYDAASCNGNTASSQATTLTGGAFLRHANTTRDTALLELKTAPPSGAFYAAWNSAAIGATGTAIVGIHHPAGDVKKYSLGSVNGLSTSIDGKSPLYRVVWNDGVTEGGSSGSGLFTVASGGAYQLRGGLYGGYSFCSAQTDPDYYSRFSDVYSSISTYFGP
;
A
#
# COMPACT_ATOMS: atom_id res chain seq x y z
N MET A 1 60.17 -60.21 -23.80
CA MET A 1 60.40 -58.75 -23.65
C MET A 1 59.06 -58.09 -23.35
N ASN A 2 58.60 -58.14 -22.11
CA ASN A 2 58.70 -57.09 -21.07
C ASN A 2 58.03 -55.73 -21.39
N ARG A 3 56.98 -55.46 -20.58
CA ARG A 3 56.64 -54.18 -19.91
C ARG A 3 55.96 -53.07 -20.73
N LYS A 4 54.64 -52.88 -20.49
CA LYS A 4 54.03 -51.80 -19.69
C LYS A 4 52.56 -51.59 -20.10
N ASN A 5 51.65 -51.63 -19.13
CA ASN A 5 50.63 -50.60 -18.89
C ASN A 5 49.80 -51.01 -17.67
N ALA A 6 50.07 -50.36 -16.55
CA ALA A 6 49.26 -50.43 -15.34
C ALA A 6 48.06 -49.50 -15.53
N LEU A 7 46.85 -50.07 -15.58
CA LEU A 7 45.61 -49.30 -15.41
C LEU A 7 45.37 -49.11 -13.91
N TYR A 8 45.43 -47.86 -13.45
CA TYR A 8 44.89 -47.45 -12.15
C TYR A 8 43.38 -47.30 -12.29
N LEU A 9 42.59 -48.19 -11.68
CA LEU A 9 41.17 -47.94 -11.40
C LEU A 9 41.09 -46.96 -10.23
N ALA A 10 40.72 -45.71 -10.51
CA ALA A 10 40.27 -44.80 -9.47
C ALA A 10 38.80 -45.13 -9.12
N LEU A 11 38.56 -45.68 -7.93
CA LEU A 11 37.23 -45.74 -7.33
C LEU A 11 36.79 -44.32 -6.99
N PHE A 12 35.89 -43.74 -7.78
CA PHE A 12 35.10 -42.58 -7.34
C PHE A 12 33.93 -43.09 -6.48
N SER A 13 34.09 -43.01 -5.17
CA SER A 13 32.96 -43.11 -4.24
C SER A 13 32.08 -41.87 -4.38
N ALA A 14 30.94 -42.04 -5.07
CA ALA A 14 29.89 -41.03 -5.12
C ALA A 14 29.24 -40.94 -3.73
N LEU A 15 29.65 -39.96 -2.93
CA LEU A 15 28.87 -39.47 -1.80
C LEU A 15 27.69 -38.68 -2.37
N SER A 16 26.58 -39.37 -2.61
CA SER A 16 25.27 -38.76 -2.85
C SER A 16 24.78 -38.13 -1.53
N GLY A 17 25.31 -36.94 -1.22
CA GLY A 17 24.77 -36.09 -0.18
C GLY A 17 23.35 -35.70 -0.56
N SER A 18 22.36 -36.35 0.05
CA SER A 18 20.99 -35.87 0.04
C SER A 18 21.01 -34.52 0.76
N ALA A 19 20.94 -33.41 0.02
CA ALA A 19 20.77 -32.10 0.63
C ALA A 19 19.41 -32.11 1.34
N LEU A 20 19.42 -32.37 2.66
CA LEU A 20 18.26 -32.23 3.51
C LEU A 20 17.81 -30.77 3.39
N ALA A 21 16.59 -30.55 2.91
CA ALA A 21 15.99 -29.22 2.88
C ALA A 21 16.01 -28.66 4.31
N ALA A 22 16.49 -27.42 4.46
CA ALA A 22 16.49 -26.75 5.76
C ALA A 22 15.07 -26.75 6.35
N PRO A 23 14.92 -26.95 7.68
CA PRO A 23 13.60 -26.95 8.30
C PRO A 23 12.88 -25.62 8.03
N PRO A 24 11.55 -25.64 7.87
CA PRO A 24 10.79 -24.42 7.66
C PRO A 24 11.01 -23.44 8.82
N THR A 25 11.16 -22.16 8.49
CA THR A 25 11.27 -21.09 9.46
C THR A 25 9.88 -20.57 9.80
N GLU A 26 9.65 -20.30 11.08
CA GLU A 26 8.42 -19.70 11.58
C GLU A 26 8.76 -18.53 12.48
N MET A 27 7.87 -17.55 12.53
CA MET A 27 7.99 -16.41 13.43
C MET A 27 6.63 -16.04 13.98
N ASP A 28 6.55 -15.83 15.30
CA ASP A 28 5.34 -15.36 15.97
C ASP A 28 5.05 -13.89 15.67
N ALA A 29 3.86 -13.42 16.05
CA ALA A 29 3.50 -12.01 15.92
C ALA A 29 4.24 -11.16 16.97
N ALA A 30 4.45 -9.88 16.66
CA ALA A 30 5.05 -8.93 17.60
C ALA A 30 4.41 -7.55 17.47
N PRO A 31 4.27 -6.79 18.57
CA PRO A 31 3.81 -5.41 18.47
C PRO A 31 4.83 -4.52 17.74
N VAL A 32 4.35 -3.52 17.03
CA VAL A 32 5.20 -2.43 16.53
C VAL A 32 5.56 -1.53 17.71
N SER A 33 6.85 -1.44 18.04
CA SER A 33 7.37 -0.63 19.15
C SER A 33 8.03 0.67 18.70
N THR A 34 8.37 0.81 17.41
CA THR A 34 8.98 2.02 16.87
C THR A 34 7.96 3.15 16.86
N ALA A 35 8.33 4.31 17.41
CA ALA A 35 7.45 5.48 17.42
C ALA A 35 7.12 5.94 15.99
N PRO A 36 5.84 6.19 15.66
CA PRO A 36 5.47 6.69 14.34
C PRO A 36 5.85 8.17 14.17
N GLN A 37 6.00 8.60 12.92
CA GLN A 37 6.23 10.00 12.59
C GLN A 37 4.90 10.73 12.41
N ALA A 38 4.54 11.62 13.34
CA ALA A 38 3.27 12.37 13.31
C ALA A 38 3.00 13.08 11.97
N ALA A 39 4.05 13.69 11.40
CA ALA A 39 4.02 14.33 10.08
C ALA A 39 3.62 13.41 8.92
N LYS A 40 3.91 12.10 9.01
CA LYS A 40 3.50 11.09 8.01
C LYS A 40 2.07 10.59 8.23
N LEU A 41 1.51 10.84 9.41
CA LEU A 41 0.17 10.45 9.83
C LEU A 41 -0.89 11.56 9.64
N GLY A 42 -0.51 12.70 9.06
CA GLY A 42 -1.44 13.82 8.83
C GLY A 42 -1.50 14.83 9.98
N ALA A 43 -0.56 14.76 10.93
CA ALA A 43 -0.48 15.66 12.08
C ALA A 43 0.68 16.67 11.97
N ALA A 44 1.12 17.00 10.75
CA ALA A 44 1.98 18.17 10.55
C ALA A 44 1.16 19.47 10.69
N THR A 45 1.85 20.61 10.65
CA THR A 45 1.21 21.93 10.64
C THR A 45 1.73 22.74 9.47
N LEU A 46 0.85 23.49 8.80
CA LEU A 46 1.27 24.46 7.79
C LEU A 46 2.04 25.59 8.48
N GLN A 47 3.25 25.87 8.02
CA GLN A 47 4.09 26.92 8.59
C GLN A 47 3.50 28.30 8.31
N SER A 48 2.93 28.49 7.11
CA SER A 48 2.23 29.71 6.69
C SER A 48 1.05 30.08 7.59
N ALA A 49 0.41 29.10 8.25
CA ALA A 49 -0.69 29.37 9.19
C ALA A 49 -0.25 30.20 10.42
N SER A 50 1.04 30.16 10.76
CA SER A 50 1.62 30.90 11.88
C SER A 50 2.21 32.28 11.48
N LEU A 51 2.25 32.59 10.18
CA LEU A 51 2.85 33.81 9.65
C LEU A 51 1.82 34.93 9.54
N ARG A 52 2.30 36.19 9.55
CA ARG A 52 1.45 37.37 9.32
C ARG A 52 0.88 37.31 7.90
N GLY A 53 -0.44 37.37 7.78
CA GLY A 53 -1.16 37.25 6.50
C GLY A 53 -1.84 35.88 6.31
N GLY A 54 -1.45 34.86 7.09
CA GLY A 54 -2.07 33.54 7.04
C GLY A 54 -1.86 32.81 5.72
N ILE A 55 -2.74 31.83 5.44
CA ILE A 55 -2.67 30.98 4.25
C ILE A 55 -3.34 31.71 3.07
N LEU A 56 -2.53 32.21 2.13
CA LEU A 56 -2.97 32.85 0.88
C LEU A 56 -2.47 32.05 -0.33
N PRO A 57 -3.20 31.03 -0.79
CA PRO A 57 -2.68 30.13 -1.79
C PRO A 57 -2.81 30.70 -3.21
N THR A 58 -1.71 30.69 -3.96
CA THR A 58 -1.74 30.97 -5.40
C THR A 58 -2.36 29.78 -6.13
N ARG A 59 -3.46 29.99 -6.85
CA ARG A 59 -4.06 28.94 -7.68
C ARG A 59 -3.19 28.69 -8.91
N VAL A 60 -2.66 27.49 -9.05
CA VAL A 60 -1.77 27.11 -10.16
C VAL A 60 -2.38 26.10 -11.11
N VAL A 61 -3.34 25.29 -10.64
CA VAL A 61 -4.06 24.30 -11.46
C VAL A 61 -5.54 24.30 -11.07
N GLN A 62 -6.40 24.33 -12.09
CA GLN A 62 -7.84 24.18 -11.94
C GLN A 62 -8.40 23.37 -13.11
N LEU A 63 -8.76 22.12 -12.84
CA LEU A 63 -9.43 21.26 -13.81
C LEU A 63 -10.94 21.35 -13.59
N THR A 64 -11.70 21.44 -14.69
CA THR A 64 -13.17 21.38 -14.69
C THR A 64 -13.67 20.01 -14.24
N ALA A 65 -14.97 19.84 -14.01
CA ALA A 65 -15.52 18.53 -13.69
C ALA A 65 -15.24 17.53 -14.83
N PRO A 66 -14.94 16.25 -14.52
CA PRO A 66 -14.87 15.20 -15.53
C PRO A 66 -16.20 15.04 -16.27
N THR A 67 -16.13 14.56 -17.51
CA THR A 67 -17.32 14.20 -18.28
C THR A 67 -17.99 12.94 -17.71
N SER A 68 -19.30 12.79 -17.96
CA SER A 68 -20.04 11.57 -17.60
C SER A 68 -19.42 10.31 -18.22
N THR A 69 -18.86 10.41 -19.43
CA THR A 69 -18.16 9.32 -20.10
C THR A 69 -16.87 8.91 -19.38
N GLU A 70 -16.07 9.86 -18.90
CA GLU A 70 -14.85 9.56 -18.12
C GLU A 70 -15.19 8.83 -16.83
N ILE A 71 -16.19 9.33 -16.08
CA ILE A 71 -16.67 8.71 -14.85
C ILE A 71 -17.30 7.33 -15.13
N GLY A 72 -18.10 7.20 -16.19
CA GLY A 72 -18.74 5.95 -16.60
C GLY A 72 -17.72 4.83 -16.85
N ARG A 73 -16.63 5.14 -17.58
CA ARG A 73 -15.55 4.16 -17.86
C ARG A 73 -14.81 3.68 -16.61
N VAL A 74 -14.69 4.53 -15.59
CA VAL A 74 -14.07 4.13 -14.31
C VAL A 74 -15.02 3.24 -13.52
N ARG A 75 -16.31 3.59 -13.48
CA ARG A 75 -17.35 2.76 -12.83
C ARG A 75 -17.50 1.39 -13.47
N GLU A 76 -17.53 1.31 -14.79
CA GLU A 76 -17.59 0.03 -15.52
C GLU A 76 -16.39 -0.88 -15.23
N ARG A 77 -15.18 -0.31 -15.24
CA ARG A 77 -13.95 -1.05 -14.86
C ARG A 77 -14.01 -1.53 -13.41
N ARG A 78 -14.49 -0.69 -12.50
CA ARG A 78 -14.66 -1.05 -11.08
C ARG A 78 -15.62 -2.24 -10.92
N ILE A 79 -16.77 -2.23 -11.60
CA ILE A 79 -17.74 -3.34 -11.56
C ILE A 79 -17.09 -4.66 -11.99
N ALA A 80 -16.24 -4.63 -13.03
CA ALA A 80 -15.50 -5.82 -13.46
C ALA A 80 -14.43 -6.23 -12.42
N GLN A 81 -13.69 -5.27 -11.86
CA GLN A 81 -12.63 -5.53 -10.88
C GLN A 81 -13.15 -6.13 -9.57
N VAL A 82 -14.30 -5.65 -9.08
CA VAL A 82 -14.98 -6.20 -7.89
C VAL A 82 -15.22 -7.70 -8.04
N LYS A 83 -15.69 -8.14 -9.21
CA LYS A 83 -16.05 -9.54 -9.50
C LYS A 83 -14.87 -10.50 -9.70
N HIS A 84 -13.67 -9.97 -9.97
CA HIS A 84 -12.51 -10.77 -10.37
C HIS A 84 -11.32 -10.63 -9.41
N GLY A 85 -11.56 -10.08 -8.20
CA GLY A 85 -10.51 -9.93 -7.18
C GLY A 85 -9.31 -9.12 -7.67
N GLN A 86 -9.52 -8.13 -8.56
CA GLN A 86 -8.45 -7.29 -9.13
C GLN A 86 -8.25 -6.01 -8.31
N PRO A 87 -7.15 -5.25 -8.51
CA PRO A 87 -6.96 -3.95 -7.89
C PRO A 87 -8.13 -3.04 -8.25
N LEU A 88 -8.75 -2.44 -7.24
CA LEU A 88 -9.98 -1.69 -7.44
C LEU A 88 -9.66 -0.24 -7.81
N GLN A 89 -10.02 0.18 -9.01
CA GLN A 89 -9.76 1.55 -9.46
C GLN A 89 -10.70 2.54 -8.75
N ILE A 90 -10.11 3.53 -8.08
CA ILE A 90 -10.82 4.58 -7.31
C ILE A 90 -10.56 5.99 -7.80
N GLY A 91 -9.65 6.12 -8.75
CA GLY A 91 -9.36 7.39 -9.39
C GLY A 91 -8.66 7.20 -10.72
N PHE A 92 -8.59 8.26 -11.48
CA PHE A 92 -8.03 8.28 -12.82
C PHE A 92 -7.17 9.53 -13.03
N SER A 93 -6.20 9.39 -13.92
CA SER A 93 -5.25 10.44 -14.23
C SER A 93 -5.88 11.52 -15.12
N ARG A 94 -5.64 12.79 -14.79
CA ARG A 94 -6.04 13.95 -15.57
C ARG A 94 -4.84 14.83 -15.83
N ALA A 95 -4.50 15.02 -17.10
CA ALA A 95 -3.34 15.81 -17.50
C ALA A 95 -3.52 17.30 -17.17
N VAL A 96 -2.43 17.95 -16.78
CA VAL A 96 -2.36 19.41 -16.59
C VAL A 96 -1.72 20.03 -17.82
N ALA A 97 -2.46 20.86 -18.55
CA ALA A 97 -2.01 21.45 -19.81
C ALA A 97 -0.76 22.34 -19.68
N LYS A 98 -0.62 23.03 -18.55
CA LYS A 98 0.54 23.89 -18.23
C LYS A 98 1.13 23.42 -16.90
N PRO A 99 1.98 22.37 -16.91
CA PRO A 99 2.38 21.71 -15.68
C PRO A 99 3.48 22.48 -14.92
N LEU A 100 4.28 23.31 -15.60
CA LEU A 100 5.34 24.09 -14.96
C LEU A 100 4.75 25.21 -14.08
N VAL A 101 5.13 25.23 -12.80
CA VAL A 101 4.74 26.28 -11.85
C VAL A 101 5.79 27.40 -11.87
N ASN A 102 5.34 28.64 -12.09
CA ASN A 102 6.21 29.80 -11.94
C ASN A 102 6.42 30.10 -10.44
N LEU A 103 7.51 29.58 -9.87
CA LEU A 103 7.79 29.77 -8.44
C LEU A 103 8.01 31.23 -8.06
N ARG A 104 8.45 32.10 -8.99
CA ARG A 104 8.70 33.53 -8.69
C ARG A 104 7.43 34.34 -8.46
N THR A 105 6.28 33.85 -8.93
CA THR A 105 4.99 34.54 -8.81
C THR A 105 4.17 34.08 -7.61
N LEU A 106 4.68 33.13 -6.82
CA LEU A 106 4.02 32.72 -5.58
C LEU A 106 4.19 33.80 -4.51
N ASP A 107 3.23 33.86 -3.58
CA ASP A 107 3.31 34.74 -2.41
C ASP A 107 4.27 34.14 -1.37
N TRP A 108 5.56 34.48 -1.48
CA TRP A 108 6.60 34.01 -0.57
C TRP A 108 6.65 34.86 0.69
N GLN A 109 6.41 34.21 1.83
CA GLN A 109 6.52 34.79 3.16
C GLN A 109 7.83 34.35 3.82
N MET A 110 8.50 35.26 4.51
CA MET A 110 9.65 34.94 5.35
C MET A 110 9.18 34.51 6.73
N ALA A 111 9.62 33.33 7.19
CA ALA A 111 9.40 32.86 8.54
C ALA A 111 10.51 33.32 9.51
N ASN A 112 10.25 33.20 10.81
CA ASN A 112 11.16 33.64 11.86
C ASN A 112 12.50 32.88 11.88
N ASP A 113 12.52 31.64 11.38
CA ASP A 113 13.73 30.82 11.23
C ASP A 113 14.53 31.13 9.96
N GLY A 114 14.13 32.17 9.20
CA GLY A 114 14.75 32.56 7.94
C GLY A 114 14.33 31.71 6.74
N SER A 115 13.44 30.73 6.91
CA SER A 115 12.87 29.98 5.80
C SER A 115 11.90 30.84 4.99
N ARG A 116 11.75 30.50 3.70
CA ARG A 116 10.78 31.08 2.79
C ARG A 116 9.66 30.08 2.57
N VAL A 117 8.42 30.51 2.78
CA VAL A 117 7.25 29.66 2.66
C VAL A 117 6.31 30.25 1.63
N ALA A 118 5.80 29.41 0.73
CA ALA A 118 4.73 29.78 -0.19
C ALA A 118 3.69 28.66 -0.26
N THR A 119 2.44 29.03 -0.48
CA THR A 119 1.34 28.07 -0.66
C THR A 119 0.76 28.17 -2.04
N LEU A 120 0.48 27.02 -2.64
CA LEU A 120 -0.21 26.91 -3.92
C LEU A 120 -1.43 26.01 -3.80
N LYS A 121 -2.42 26.24 -4.65
CA LYS A 121 -3.65 25.47 -4.71
C LYS A 121 -3.81 24.81 -6.07
N VAL A 122 -4.09 23.52 -6.01
CA VAL A 122 -4.42 22.64 -7.13
C VAL A 122 -5.84 22.15 -6.93
N SER A 123 -6.65 22.10 -7.99
CA SER A 123 -8.05 21.68 -7.89
C SER A 123 -8.52 20.88 -9.09
N SER A 124 -9.42 19.94 -8.82
CA SER A 124 -10.09 19.09 -9.81
C SER A 124 -11.55 18.99 -9.41
N ALA A 125 -12.41 19.77 -10.07
CA ALA A 125 -13.79 19.96 -9.61
C ALA A 125 -14.54 18.61 -9.47
N GLN A 126 -15.33 18.49 -8.40
CA GLN A 126 -16.12 17.31 -8.03
C GLN A 126 -15.30 16.07 -7.62
N ALA A 127 -13.99 16.18 -7.40
CA ALA A 127 -13.24 15.06 -6.86
C ALA A 127 -13.65 14.79 -5.40
N ALA A 128 -13.90 13.52 -5.06
CA ALA A 128 -14.07 13.09 -3.68
C ALA A 128 -12.72 13.14 -2.92
N SER A 129 -11.63 12.94 -3.64
CA SER A 129 -10.27 13.11 -3.14
C SER A 129 -9.31 13.44 -4.27
N LEU A 130 -8.17 14.03 -3.93
CA LEU A 130 -7.21 14.51 -4.91
C LEU A 130 -5.78 14.14 -4.54
N ARG A 131 -4.99 13.83 -5.57
CA ARG A 131 -3.54 13.63 -5.46
C ARG A 131 -2.86 14.28 -6.66
N ALA A 132 -1.71 14.91 -6.48
CA ALA A 132 -0.95 15.52 -7.56
C ALA A 132 0.36 14.77 -7.80
N SER A 133 0.71 14.56 -9.07
CA SER A 133 2.07 14.19 -9.44
C SER A 133 2.94 15.44 -9.40
N LEU A 134 4.13 15.36 -8.81
CA LEU A 134 5.08 16.46 -8.70
C LEU A 134 6.45 16.02 -9.20
N THR A 135 7.14 16.95 -9.84
CA THR A 135 8.57 16.84 -10.15
C THR A 135 9.27 18.09 -9.64
N LEU A 136 10.21 17.92 -8.71
CA LEU A 136 11.01 19.00 -8.13
C LEU A 136 12.47 18.81 -8.51
N ARG A 137 13.09 19.86 -9.04
CA ARG A 137 14.49 19.86 -9.49
C ARG A 137 15.20 21.12 -9.03
N GLY A 138 16.52 21.04 -8.85
CA GLY A 138 17.37 22.22 -8.83
C GLY A 138 17.39 22.88 -10.22
N ALA A 139 17.38 24.20 -10.27
CA ALA A 139 17.34 25.00 -11.49
C ALA A 139 18.11 26.32 -11.33
N GLY A 140 18.29 27.05 -12.44
CA GLY A 140 18.97 28.35 -12.43
C GLY A 140 20.49 28.24 -12.36
N ALA A 141 21.14 29.39 -12.13
CA ALA A 141 22.61 29.49 -12.09
C ALA A 141 23.21 28.81 -10.85
N THR A 142 22.45 28.74 -9.75
CA THR A 142 22.81 28.08 -8.50
C THR A 142 21.75 27.05 -8.12
N PRO A 143 21.74 25.86 -8.75
CA PRO A 143 20.72 24.84 -8.48
C PRO A 143 20.62 24.47 -7.01
N GLY A 144 19.42 24.59 -6.45
CA GLY A 144 19.11 24.18 -5.09
C GLY A 144 18.99 22.66 -5.00
N ASP A 145 19.18 22.12 -3.80
CA ASP A 145 19.03 20.70 -3.51
C ASP A 145 17.58 20.40 -3.06
N PRO A 146 16.77 19.69 -3.86
CA PRO A 146 15.39 19.37 -3.52
C PRO A 146 15.23 18.61 -2.19
N SER A 147 16.25 17.88 -1.74
CA SER A 147 16.18 17.13 -0.47
C SER A 147 16.02 18.05 0.74
N LYS A 148 16.46 19.31 0.62
CA LYS A 148 16.35 20.36 1.64
C LYS A 148 15.00 21.06 1.66
N VAL A 149 14.17 20.86 0.64
CA VAL A 149 12.82 21.45 0.56
C VAL A 149 11.86 20.59 1.36
N THR A 150 11.02 21.22 2.17
CA THR A 150 9.90 20.56 2.85
C THR A 150 8.61 20.91 2.14
N LEU A 151 7.81 19.89 1.79
CA LEU A 151 6.48 20.08 1.23
C LEU A 151 5.42 19.60 2.22
N ARG A 152 4.38 20.41 2.42
CA ARG A 152 3.21 20.04 3.22
C ARG A 152 1.95 20.04 2.37
N PHE A 153 1.08 19.07 2.61
CA PHE A 153 -0.09 18.78 1.80
C PHE A 153 -1.32 18.74 2.68
N ALA A 154 -2.33 19.52 2.33
CA ALA A 154 -3.60 19.57 3.05
C ALA A 154 -4.79 19.54 2.08
N GLY A 155 -5.86 18.86 2.48
CA GLY A 155 -7.15 18.94 1.83
C GLY A 155 -8.19 19.55 2.76
N ASP A 156 -9.46 19.17 2.55
CA ASP A 156 -10.59 19.80 3.24
C ASP A 156 -10.89 19.17 4.62
N ASP A 157 -10.13 18.15 5.02
CA ASP A 157 -10.33 17.38 6.26
C ASP A 157 -9.45 17.83 7.45
N GLY A 158 -8.66 18.89 7.27
CA GLY A 158 -7.80 19.46 8.31
C GLY A 158 -6.51 18.69 8.59
N ARG A 159 -6.27 17.56 7.93
CA ARG A 159 -5.01 16.81 8.06
C ARG A 159 -3.93 17.46 7.21
N VAL A 160 -2.70 17.45 7.71
CA VAL A 160 -1.53 17.96 6.99
C VAL A 160 -0.44 16.90 6.99
N PHE A 161 -0.02 16.50 5.79
CA PHE A 161 1.04 15.52 5.59
C PHE A 161 2.31 16.21 5.12
N GLU A 162 3.47 15.77 5.59
CA GLU A 162 4.76 16.35 5.22
C GLU A 162 5.66 15.34 4.48
N GLN A 163 6.31 15.81 3.42
CA GLN A 163 7.30 15.04 2.65
C GLN A 163 8.52 15.90 2.29
N SER A 164 9.70 15.28 2.30
CA SER A 164 10.91 15.90 1.74
C SER A 164 10.77 16.00 0.22
N GLY A 165 11.28 17.09 -0.34
CA GLY A 165 11.39 17.33 -1.78
C GLY A 165 12.18 16.25 -2.52
N ALA A 166 13.03 15.49 -1.83
CA ALA A 166 13.68 14.30 -2.37
C ALA A 166 12.68 13.26 -2.92
N SER A 167 11.47 13.20 -2.37
CA SER A 167 10.39 12.30 -2.82
C SER A 167 9.86 12.64 -4.22
N PHE A 168 10.18 13.84 -4.72
CA PHE A 168 9.73 14.37 -6.01
C PHE A 168 10.88 14.60 -6.98
N VAL A 169 12.10 14.15 -6.63
CA VAL A 169 13.23 14.10 -7.54
C VAL A 169 13.09 12.85 -8.39
N THR A 170 12.85 13.03 -9.69
CA THR A 170 12.64 11.91 -10.62
C THR A 170 13.50 12.02 -11.87
N SER A 171 13.92 10.87 -12.38
CA SER A 171 14.63 10.72 -13.65
C SER A 171 13.68 10.21 -14.74
N GLY A 172 13.97 10.54 -16.00
CA GLY A 172 13.15 10.09 -17.14
C GLY A 172 11.68 10.49 -17.01
N SER A 173 10.78 9.51 -17.15
CA SER A 173 9.32 9.66 -17.07
C SER A 173 8.74 9.41 -15.67
N ASP A 174 9.57 9.12 -14.67
CA ASP A 174 9.08 8.88 -13.31
C ASP A 174 8.50 10.18 -12.71
N ILE A 175 7.50 10.03 -11.85
CA ILE A 175 6.85 11.13 -11.13
C ILE A 175 6.67 10.75 -9.66
N GLY A 176 6.92 11.72 -8.77
CA GLY A 176 6.57 11.58 -7.36
C GLY A 176 5.12 11.95 -7.16
N TRP A 177 4.43 11.33 -6.22
CA TRP A 177 3.02 11.64 -5.94
C TRP A 177 2.85 12.20 -4.53
N SER A 178 2.15 13.34 -4.40
CA SER A 178 1.76 13.92 -3.11
C SER A 178 0.98 12.90 -2.27
N PRO A 179 0.71 13.08 -0.98
CA PRO A 179 -0.37 12.36 -0.32
C PRO A 179 -1.72 12.62 -1.01
N THR A 180 -2.60 11.62 -1.00
CA THR A 180 -4.03 11.78 -1.27
C THR A 180 -4.67 12.55 -0.14
N VAL A 181 -5.43 13.59 -0.46
CA VAL A 181 -6.17 14.43 0.47
C VAL A 181 -7.67 14.40 0.18
N SER A 182 -8.50 14.68 1.18
CA SER A 182 -9.95 14.76 1.02
C SER A 182 -10.35 16.00 0.22
N GLY A 183 -11.39 15.85 -0.60
CA GLY A 183 -12.00 16.92 -1.37
C GLY A 183 -11.37 17.21 -2.71
N GLU A 184 -11.92 18.23 -3.38
CA GLU A 184 -11.53 18.64 -4.73
C GLU A 184 -10.31 19.59 -4.75
N ASN A 185 -9.81 19.96 -3.58
CA ASN A 185 -8.75 20.94 -3.39
C ASN A 185 -7.54 20.31 -2.71
N LEU A 186 -6.37 20.48 -3.32
CA LEU A 186 -5.08 20.16 -2.73
C LEU A 186 -4.30 21.45 -2.51
N LEU A 187 -4.06 21.78 -1.24
CA LEU A 187 -3.10 22.80 -0.85
C LEU A 187 -1.71 22.17 -0.78
N VAL A 188 -0.73 22.83 -1.38
CA VAL A 188 0.68 22.46 -1.26
C VAL A 188 1.44 23.66 -0.71
N GLU A 189 2.07 23.49 0.45
CA GLU A 189 3.03 24.45 1.01
C GLU A 189 4.44 24.01 0.65
N LEU A 190 5.24 24.92 0.09
CA LEU A 190 6.67 24.75 -0.08
C LEU A 190 7.40 25.58 0.97
N SER A 191 8.27 24.94 1.75
CA SER A 191 9.19 25.60 2.67
C SER A 191 10.63 25.40 2.21
N LEU A 192 11.27 26.50 1.82
CA LEU A 192 12.68 26.58 1.45
C LEU A 192 13.48 27.04 2.67
N PRO A 193 14.54 26.32 3.09
CA PRO A 193 15.33 26.73 4.24
C PRO A 193 16.09 28.04 3.97
N ALA A 194 16.59 28.67 5.04
CA ALA A 194 17.36 29.90 4.95
C ALA A 194 18.49 29.82 3.89
N GLY A 195 18.63 30.86 3.08
CA GLY A 195 19.61 30.93 1.99
C GLY A 195 19.22 30.19 0.71
N GLN A 196 18.08 29.50 0.67
CA GLN A 196 17.49 28.98 -0.55
C GLN A 196 16.47 29.96 -1.14
N TYR A 197 16.40 30.02 -2.47
CA TYR A 197 15.58 30.98 -3.19
C TYR A 197 14.75 30.29 -4.28
N PRO A 198 13.53 30.78 -4.59
CA PRO A 198 12.62 30.13 -5.53
C PRO A 198 13.21 29.88 -6.92
N GLU A 199 14.06 30.78 -7.41
CA GLU A 199 14.76 30.67 -8.69
C GLU A 199 15.75 29.51 -8.79
N ASN A 200 16.16 28.96 -7.65
CA ASN A 200 17.09 27.83 -7.59
C ASN A 200 16.36 26.50 -7.80
N PHE A 201 15.04 26.51 -8.00
CA PHE A 201 14.22 25.32 -8.13
C PHE A 201 13.26 25.42 -9.32
N SER A 202 12.84 24.26 -9.80
CA SER A 202 11.77 24.10 -10.77
C SER A 202 10.77 23.07 -10.26
N LEU A 203 9.50 23.45 -10.18
CA LEU A 203 8.39 22.58 -9.79
C LEU A 203 7.46 22.39 -10.98
N SER A 204 7.14 21.14 -11.29
CA SER A 204 6.14 20.76 -12.28
C SER A 204 5.05 19.92 -11.64
N ILE A 205 3.80 20.10 -12.10
CA ILE A 205 2.62 19.32 -11.74
C ILE A 205 2.04 18.68 -13.01
N PRO A 206 2.58 17.55 -13.51
CA PRO A 206 2.18 16.97 -14.79
C PRO A 206 0.72 16.53 -14.88
N GLN A 207 0.19 15.94 -13.81
CA GLN A 207 -1.15 15.35 -13.78
C GLN A 207 -1.70 15.30 -12.35
N LEU A 208 -3.02 15.20 -12.27
CA LEU A 208 -3.75 14.95 -11.04
C LEU A 208 -4.38 13.56 -11.10
N SER A 209 -4.37 12.82 -10.00
CA SER A 209 -5.27 11.68 -9.82
C SER A 209 -6.56 12.22 -9.22
N HIS A 210 -7.63 12.25 -10.01
CA HIS A 210 -8.98 12.59 -9.57
C HIS A 210 -9.63 11.32 -9.05
N LEU A 211 -9.99 11.28 -7.76
CA LEU A 211 -10.65 10.14 -7.15
C LEU A 211 -12.14 10.42 -7.03
N ASP A 212 -12.97 9.53 -7.58
CA ASP A 212 -14.42 9.56 -7.44
C ASP A 212 -14.90 8.82 -6.18
N ILE A 213 -14.01 8.06 -5.54
CA ILE A 213 -14.20 7.49 -4.20
C ILE A 213 -13.16 8.07 -3.27
N SER A 214 -13.58 8.60 -2.11
CA SER A 214 -12.65 9.04 -1.09
C SER A 214 -12.02 7.84 -0.36
N PRO A 215 -10.68 7.72 -0.30
CA PRO A 215 -10.01 6.78 0.57
C PRO A 215 -9.79 7.31 1.98
N THR A 216 -10.14 8.56 2.27
CA THR A 216 -9.82 9.20 3.54
C THR A 216 -10.62 8.57 4.68
N ALA A 217 -9.98 8.41 5.83
CA ALA A 217 -10.65 8.02 7.06
C ALA A 217 -10.94 9.28 7.90
N SER A 218 -11.52 10.32 7.28
CA SER A 218 -11.80 11.58 7.99
C SER A 218 -13.20 11.55 8.59
N ALA A 219 -13.36 12.08 9.81
CA ALA A 219 -14.66 12.07 10.49
C ALA A 219 -15.77 12.83 9.75
N ARG A 220 -15.42 13.80 8.91
CA ARG A 220 -16.37 14.50 8.03
C ARG A 220 -16.83 13.62 6.87
N ASP A 221 -15.91 12.84 6.30
CA ASP A 221 -16.23 11.94 5.19
C ASP A 221 -16.89 10.65 5.71
N MET A 222 -16.69 10.26 6.98
CA MET A 222 -17.30 9.07 7.60
C MET A 222 -18.84 9.10 7.64
N MET A 223 -19.49 10.25 7.39
CA MET A 223 -20.95 10.35 7.21
C MET A 223 -21.42 10.09 5.77
N THR A 224 -20.49 10.02 4.81
CA THR A 224 -20.75 9.91 3.37
C THR A 224 -19.88 8.86 2.67
N ILE A 225 -19.01 8.15 3.38
CA ILE A 225 -18.10 7.13 2.83
C ILE A 225 -18.83 5.80 2.61
N ALA A 226 -18.48 5.19 1.48
CA ALA A 226 -18.50 3.80 1.05
C ALA A 226 -18.24 2.71 2.14
N ILE A 227 -19.00 2.71 3.24
CA ILE A 227 -19.11 1.57 4.16
C ILE A 227 -20.34 0.78 3.75
N GLY A 228 -20.16 -0.51 3.48
CA GLY A 228 -21.19 -1.37 2.89
C GLY A 228 -21.19 -1.40 1.36
N GLU A 229 -20.11 -0.99 0.70
CA GLU A 229 -19.91 -1.24 -0.73
C GLU A 229 -19.52 -2.69 -1.02
N SER A 230 -18.96 -3.38 -0.02
CA SER A 230 -18.75 -4.82 -0.10
C SER A 230 -20.06 -5.57 0.09
N ASP A 231 -20.18 -6.76 -0.51
CA ASP A 231 -21.44 -7.49 -0.49
C ASP A 231 -21.84 -7.94 0.93
N SER A 232 -23.15 -8.13 1.13
CA SER A 232 -23.75 -8.42 2.44
C SER A 232 -23.30 -9.71 3.15
N CYS A 233 -22.67 -10.66 2.46
CA CYS A 233 -22.15 -11.89 3.11
C CYS A 233 -20.79 -11.69 3.78
N GLN A 234 -20.15 -10.54 3.59
CA GLN A 234 -18.87 -10.22 4.20
C GLN A 234 -19.01 -9.99 5.70
N ASN A 235 -18.05 -10.49 6.49
CA ASN A 235 -18.07 -10.32 7.95
C ASN A 235 -17.15 -9.18 8.38
N ASP A 236 -17.66 -8.15 9.03
CA ASP A 236 -16.80 -7.13 9.63
C ASP A 236 -15.82 -7.77 10.61
N ILE A 237 -14.56 -7.31 10.61
CA ILE A 237 -13.53 -7.83 11.51
C ILE A 237 -13.95 -7.76 12.99
N VAL A 238 -14.74 -6.74 13.33
CA VAL A 238 -15.28 -6.49 14.67
C VAL A 238 -16.47 -7.38 15.04
N CYS A 239 -17.10 -8.07 14.07
CA CYS A 239 -18.17 -9.04 14.32
C CYS A 239 -17.64 -10.38 14.84
N ARG A 240 -16.33 -10.63 14.79
CA ARG A 240 -15.74 -11.89 15.27
C ARG A 240 -16.02 -12.05 16.76
N ALA A 241 -16.91 -12.98 17.11
CA ALA A 241 -17.20 -13.29 18.51
C ALA A 241 -15.97 -13.90 19.20
N ASN A 242 -15.67 -13.42 20.41
CA ASN A 242 -14.55 -13.90 21.25
C ASN A 242 -13.22 -14.04 20.47
N PRO A 243 -12.71 -12.96 19.85
CA PRO A 243 -11.52 -13.06 19.03
C PRO A 243 -10.31 -13.44 19.89
N THR A 244 -9.52 -14.41 19.42
CA THR A 244 -8.27 -14.78 20.11
C THR A 244 -7.24 -13.67 19.99
N ALA A 245 -6.25 -13.64 20.90
CA ALA A 245 -5.15 -12.68 20.82
C ALA A 245 -4.38 -12.78 19.49
N GLY A 246 -4.23 -14.00 18.94
CA GLY A 246 -3.62 -14.22 17.63
C GLY A 246 -4.43 -13.60 16.49
N PHE A 247 -5.76 -13.73 16.52
CA PHE A 247 -6.65 -13.10 15.54
C PHE A 247 -6.53 -11.58 15.59
N THR A 248 -6.59 -10.98 16.79
CA THR A 248 -6.46 -9.54 16.96
C THR A 248 -5.09 -9.03 16.50
N SER A 249 -4.02 -9.80 16.73
CA SER A 249 -2.67 -9.46 16.25
C SER A 249 -2.60 -9.46 14.73
N ALA A 250 -3.14 -10.49 14.06
CA ALA A 250 -3.20 -10.53 12.60
C ALA A 250 -4.08 -9.41 12.02
N ALA A 251 -5.25 -9.13 12.62
CA ALA A 251 -6.12 -8.04 12.21
C ALA A 251 -5.44 -6.65 12.30
N LYS A 252 -4.58 -6.44 13.30
CA LYS A 252 -3.77 -5.21 13.48
C LYS A 252 -2.54 -5.14 12.58
N ALA A 253 -2.21 -6.22 11.86
CA ALA A 253 -1.13 -6.26 10.87
C ALA A 253 -1.62 -5.97 9.44
N VAL A 254 -2.93 -6.06 9.19
CA VAL A 254 -3.53 -5.83 7.88
C VAL A 254 -3.92 -4.36 7.70
N ALA A 255 -3.56 -3.81 6.53
CA ALA A 255 -3.91 -2.45 6.14
C ALA A 255 -4.44 -2.40 4.70
N ARG A 256 -5.40 -1.51 4.47
CA ARG A 256 -5.84 -1.12 3.11
C ARG A 256 -4.75 -0.28 2.46
N MET A 257 -4.49 -0.52 1.19
CA MET A 257 -3.47 0.17 0.40
C MET A 257 -4.13 1.12 -0.59
N VAL A 258 -3.56 2.32 -0.75
CA VAL A 258 -3.80 3.17 -1.92
C VAL A 258 -2.46 3.40 -2.61
N PHE A 259 -2.42 3.13 -3.90
CA PHE A 259 -1.25 3.39 -4.73
C PHE A 259 -1.70 3.94 -6.08
N THR A 260 -0.76 4.55 -6.80
CA THR A 260 -1.05 5.24 -8.06
C THR A 260 -0.14 4.70 -9.16
N THR A 261 -0.74 4.35 -10.29
CA THR A 261 -0.08 3.97 -11.53
C THR A 261 -0.31 5.05 -12.59
N SER A 262 0.16 4.85 -13.82
CA SER A 262 -0.20 5.73 -14.95
C SER A 262 -1.70 5.78 -15.23
N GLU A 263 -2.44 4.72 -14.90
CA GLU A 263 -3.87 4.59 -15.20
C GLU A 263 -4.78 5.24 -14.15
N GLY A 264 -4.26 5.51 -12.96
CA GLY A 264 -5.03 6.08 -11.86
C GLY A 264 -4.61 5.59 -10.48
N SER A 265 -5.50 5.76 -9.51
CA SER A 265 -5.30 5.29 -8.13
C SER A 265 -6.16 4.06 -7.84
N PHE A 266 -5.62 3.13 -7.06
CA PHE A 266 -6.21 1.81 -6.84
C PHE A 266 -6.18 1.42 -5.36
N TYR A 267 -7.15 0.59 -4.95
CA TYR A 267 -7.09 -0.16 -3.70
C TYR A 267 -6.50 -1.56 -3.89
N CYS A 268 -5.74 -1.97 -2.89
CA CYS A 268 -5.41 -3.37 -2.58
C CYS A 268 -5.34 -3.53 -1.05
N THR A 269 -4.95 -4.71 -0.58
CA THR A 269 -4.67 -5.01 0.81
C THR A 269 -3.22 -5.49 0.97
N GLY A 270 -2.62 -5.27 2.14
CA GLY A 270 -1.36 -5.91 2.50
C GLY A 270 -1.24 -6.19 4.00
N THR A 271 -0.21 -6.94 4.35
CA THR A 271 0.03 -7.45 5.71
C THR A 271 1.45 -7.16 6.17
N LEU A 272 1.62 -6.53 7.32
CA LEU A 272 2.92 -6.33 7.96
C LEU A 272 3.46 -7.65 8.50
N LEU A 273 4.74 -7.97 8.26
CA LEU A 273 5.36 -9.24 8.64
C LEU A 273 6.48 -9.07 9.66
N ASN A 274 6.51 -9.98 10.64
CA ASN A 274 7.57 -9.97 11.65
C ASN A 274 8.92 -10.37 11.06
N ASN A 275 10.00 -9.93 11.70
CA ASN A 275 11.38 -10.22 11.31
C ASN A 275 12.32 -10.09 12.53
N THR A 276 13.48 -10.73 12.47
CA THR A 276 14.47 -10.78 13.56
C THR A 276 15.45 -9.59 13.54
N ASN A 277 15.36 -8.69 12.56
CA ASN A 277 16.19 -7.50 12.51
C ASN A 277 15.99 -6.62 13.76
N SER A 278 17.06 -5.96 14.19
CA SER A 278 17.05 -4.94 15.23
C SER A 278 17.77 -3.68 14.72
N PRO A 279 17.06 -2.56 14.48
CA PRO A 279 15.62 -2.38 14.63
C PRO A 279 14.81 -3.23 13.63
N LYS A 280 13.54 -3.56 13.98
CA LYS A 280 12.65 -4.30 13.09
C LYS A 280 12.42 -3.51 11.80
N ARG A 281 12.42 -4.23 10.68
CA ARG A 281 12.08 -3.69 9.36
C ARG A 281 10.57 -3.72 9.15
N ASN A 282 10.03 -2.73 8.44
CA ASN A 282 8.59 -2.66 8.18
C ASN A 282 8.21 -3.47 6.93
N LEU A 283 8.51 -4.77 6.94
CA LEU A 283 8.24 -5.68 5.84
C LEU A 283 6.72 -5.82 5.66
N PHE A 284 6.23 -5.60 4.45
CA PHE A 284 4.81 -5.51 4.14
C PHE A 284 4.51 -6.34 2.88
N TRP A 285 3.79 -7.44 3.07
CA TRP A 285 3.43 -8.40 2.04
C TRP A 285 2.19 -7.95 1.28
N THR A 286 2.22 -8.09 -0.05
CA THR A 286 1.08 -7.83 -0.95
C THR A 286 1.25 -8.60 -2.26
N ALA A 287 0.42 -8.31 -3.25
CA ALA A 287 0.43 -8.93 -4.57
C ALA A 287 1.24 -8.10 -5.60
N ALA A 288 1.89 -8.78 -6.54
CA ALA A 288 2.68 -8.14 -7.58
C ALA A 288 1.81 -7.38 -8.60
N HIS A 289 0.60 -7.88 -8.85
CA HIS A 289 -0.35 -7.20 -9.73
C HIS A 289 -0.92 -5.91 -9.10
N CYS A 290 -0.78 -5.71 -7.78
CA CYS A 290 -0.97 -4.41 -7.13
C CYS A 290 0.27 -3.53 -7.31
N ILE A 291 1.43 -3.99 -6.83
CA ILE A 291 2.68 -3.22 -6.86
C ILE A 291 3.84 -4.13 -7.29
N SER A 292 4.39 -3.88 -8.48
CA SER A 292 5.54 -4.61 -9.04
C SER A 292 6.72 -3.72 -9.43
N THR A 293 6.62 -2.40 -9.24
CA THR A 293 7.69 -1.45 -9.55
C THR A 293 7.98 -0.50 -8.39
N GLN A 294 9.22 -0.04 -8.31
CA GLN A 294 9.62 0.92 -7.27
C GLN A 294 8.89 2.27 -7.43
N THR A 295 8.61 2.71 -8.66
CA THR A 295 7.84 3.93 -8.94
C THR A 295 6.45 3.87 -8.32
N VAL A 296 5.74 2.74 -8.47
CA VAL A 296 4.43 2.55 -7.83
C VAL A 296 4.57 2.39 -6.31
N ALA A 297 5.56 1.65 -5.82
CA ALA A 297 5.82 1.49 -4.39
C ALA A 297 6.08 2.84 -3.68
N ASN A 298 6.72 3.80 -4.34
CA ASN A 298 6.94 5.15 -3.83
C ASN A 298 5.62 5.91 -3.60
N SER A 299 4.55 5.56 -4.32
CA SER A 299 3.24 6.20 -4.17
C SER A 299 2.40 5.62 -3.01
N LEU A 300 2.79 4.48 -2.42
CA LEU A 300 1.96 3.78 -1.46
C LEU A 300 1.56 4.65 -0.25
N GLN A 301 0.27 4.64 0.05
CA GLN A 301 -0.32 5.04 1.33
C GLN A 301 -1.04 3.84 1.94
N THR A 302 -0.94 3.68 3.26
CA THR A 302 -1.60 2.59 3.99
C THR A 302 -2.61 3.17 4.97
N TYR A 303 -3.74 2.49 5.12
CA TYR A 303 -4.83 2.86 6.03
C TYR A 303 -4.96 1.75 7.06
N TRP A 304 -4.53 2.06 8.26
CA TRP A 304 -4.49 1.16 9.41
C TRP A 304 -5.75 1.31 10.23
N PHE A 305 -6.16 0.22 10.88
CA PHE A 305 -7.36 0.20 11.74
C PHE A 305 -8.62 0.75 11.05
N TYR A 306 -8.69 0.61 9.71
CA TYR A 306 -9.84 0.97 8.91
C TYR A 306 -10.90 -0.13 9.04
N ASP A 307 -11.44 -0.23 10.25
CA ASP A 307 -12.40 -1.24 10.69
C ASP A 307 -13.77 -0.54 10.87
N ALA A 308 -14.87 -1.29 10.90
CA ALA A 308 -16.15 -0.73 11.34
C ALA A 308 -16.07 -0.35 12.83
N ALA A 309 -16.71 0.75 13.23
CA ALA A 309 -16.74 1.18 14.62
C ALA A 309 -17.52 0.21 15.53
N SER A 310 -18.47 -0.53 14.95
CA SER A 310 -19.23 -1.60 15.58
C SER A 310 -19.61 -2.65 14.53
N CYS A 311 -19.94 -3.86 14.97
CA CYS A 311 -20.35 -4.94 14.06
C CYS A 311 -21.56 -4.54 13.21
N ASN A 312 -21.44 -4.62 11.88
CA ASN A 312 -22.41 -4.17 10.89
C ASN A 312 -22.74 -2.67 10.98
N GLY A 313 -21.82 -1.89 11.56
CA GLY A 313 -21.94 -0.44 11.65
C GLY A 313 -21.60 0.24 10.33
N ASN A 314 -22.15 1.44 10.12
CA ASN A 314 -21.96 2.24 8.90
C ASN A 314 -20.92 3.37 9.06
N THR A 315 -20.12 3.33 10.12
CA THR A 315 -19.06 4.31 10.38
C THR A 315 -17.73 3.60 10.63
N ALA A 316 -16.62 4.17 10.17
CA ALA A 316 -15.30 3.62 10.44
C ALA A 316 -14.86 3.91 11.89
N SER A 317 -13.96 3.07 12.39
CA SER A 317 -13.34 3.24 13.70
C SER A 317 -12.63 4.59 13.80
N SER A 318 -12.77 5.27 14.94
CA SER A 318 -12.01 6.51 15.22
C SER A 318 -10.50 6.29 15.34
N GLN A 319 -10.04 5.02 15.37
CA GLN A 319 -8.63 4.66 15.34
C GLN A 319 -8.06 4.63 13.93
N ALA A 320 -8.90 4.69 12.90
CA ALA A 320 -8.47 4.62 11.51
C ALA A 320 -7.41 5.69 11.21
N THR A 321 -6.24 5.25 10.74
CA THR A 321 -5.05 6.10 10.60
C THR A 321 -4.45 5.93 9.22
N THR A 322 -4.22 7.04 8.51
CA THR A 322 -3.50 7.06 7.24
C THR A 322 -2.01 7.22 7.48
N LEU A 323 -1.18 6.37 6.88
CA LEU A 323 0.27 6.51 6.82
C LEU A 323 0.72 6.79 5.39
N THR A 324 1.50 7.87 5.22
CA THR A 324 2.10 8.28 3.94
C THR A 324 3.61 8.00 3.88
N GLY A 325 4.20 8.10 2.70
CA GLY A 325 5.65 8.07 2.50
C GLY A 325 6.15 6.96 1.57
N GLY A 326 5.28 6.04 1.14
CA GLY A 326 5.64 4.97 0.22
C GLY A 326 6.47 3.86 0.86
N ALA A 327 6.98 2.99 -0.01
CA ALA A 327 7.76 1.82 0.37
C ALA A 327 8.96 1.60 -0.58
N PHE A 328 9.93 0.81 -0.12
CA PHE A 328 10.91 0.16 -1.00
C PHE A 328 10.33 -1.15 -1.52
N LEU A 329 10.49 -1.42 -2.81
CA LEU A 329 10.18 -2.72 -3.40
C LEU A 329 11.36 -3.66 -3.13
N ARG A 330 11.12 -4.71 -2.34
CA ARG A 330 12.15 -5.70 -1.97
C ARG A 330 12.08 -6.95 -2.82
N HIS A 331 10.89 -7.30 -3.28
CA HIS A 331 10.64 -8.43 -4.17
C HIS A 331 9.36 -8.19 -4.96
N ALA A 332 9.36 -8.61 -6.22
CA ALA A 332 8.16 -8.77 -7.02
C ALA A 332 8.33 -9.98 -7.94
N ASN A 333 7.33 -10.84 -7.98
CA ASN A 333 7.23 -11.93 -8.95
C ASN A 333 5.83 -11.93 -9.54
N THR A 334 5.72 -11.52 -10.80
CA THR A 334 4.44 -11.44 -11.51
C THR A 334 3.89 -12.80 -11.92
N THR A 335 4.73 -13.85 -12.03
CA THR A 335 4.28 -15.23 -12.34
C THR A 335 3.62 -15.90 -11.14
N ARG A 336 4.12 -15.64 -9.93
CA ARG A 336 3.57 -16.19 -8.66
C ARG A 336 2.69 -15.21 -7.91
N ASP A 337 2.56 -13.99 -8.45
CA ASP A 337 1.84 -12.87 -7.86
C ASP A 337 2.23 -12.55 -6.41
N THR A 338 3.53 -12.40 -6.16
CA THR A 338 4.06 -12.06 -4.82
C THR A 338 4.81 -10.75 -4.87
N ALA A 339 4.59 -9.89 -3.87
CA ALA A 339 5.40 -8.71 -3.65
C ALA A 339 5.74 -8.54 -2.16
N LEU A 340 7.00 -8.24 -1.89
CA LEU A 340 7.46 -7.81 -0.58
C LEU A 340 7.87 -6.35 -0.67
N LEU A 341 7.22 -5.53 0.14
CA LEU A 341 7.55 -4.13 0.31
C LEU A 341 8.24 -3.92 1.67
N GLU A 342 8.92 -2.79 1.82
CA GLU A 342 9.34 -2.27 3.12
C GLU A 342 8.88 -0.84 3.26
N LEU A 343 7.96 -0.58 4.19
CA LEU A 343 7.43 0.76 4.43
C LEU A 343 8.57 1.68 4.91
N LYS A 344 8.69 2.86 4.29
CA LYS A 344 9.78 3.82 4.63
C LYS A 344 9.64 4.44 6.01
N THR A 345 8.48 4.27 6.64
CA THR A 345 8.17 4.81 7.97
C THR A 345 7.47 3.73 8.78
N ALA A 346 7.70 3.75 10.10
CA ALA A 346 7.03 2.85 11.02
C ALA A 346 5.50 2.97 10.92
N PRO A 347 4.76 1.85 10.98
CA PRO A 347 3.31 1.84 11.13
C PRO A 347 2.85 2.63 12.37
N PRO A 348 1.56 3.02 12.43
CA PRO A 348 1.00 3.69 13.61
C PRO A 348 1.11 2.84 14.88
N SER A 349 1.08 3.52 16.03
CA SER A 349 1.04 2.84 17.34
C SER A 349 -0.17 1.90 17.42
N GLY A 350 0.01 0.74 18.03
CA GLY A 350 -1.00 -0.32 18.11
C GLY A 350 -0.98 -1.31 16.93
N ALA A 351 -0.18 -1.06 15.89
CA ALA A 351 -0.01 -2.01 14.78
C ALA A 351 0.81 -3.22 15.23
N PHE A 352 0.63 -4.34 14.53
CA PHE A 352 1.35 -5.58 14.79
C PHE A 352 2.08 -6.05 13.54
N TYR A 353 3.24 -6.66 13.75
CA TYR A 353 3.87 -7.52 12.79
C TYR A 353 3.20 -8.91 12.87
N ALA A 354 2.60 -9.39 11.79
CA ALA A 354 1.97 -10.71 11.74
C ALA A 354 3.00 -11.84 11.87
N ALA A 355 2.54 -12.94 12.44
CA ALA A 355 3.25 -14.21 12.38
C ALA A 355 3.27 -14.75 10.94
N TRP A 356 4.24 -15.60 10.61
CA TRP A 356 4.33 -16.26 9.31
C TRP A 356 5.04 -17.61 9.42
N ASN A 357 4.84 -18.44 8.40
CA ASN A 357 5.40 -19.78 8.33
C ASN A 357 5.87 -20.08 6.90
N SER A 358 7.16 -20.36 6.73
CA SER A 358 7.75 -20.64 5.41
C SER A 358 7.48 -22.05 4.91
N ALA A 359 6.86 -22.94 5.71
CA ALA A 359 6.42 -24.24 5.25
C ALA A 359 5.29 -24.11 4.23
N ALA A 360 5.30 -24.94 3.20
CA ALA A 360 4.14 -25.09 2.32
C ALA A 360 2.95 -25.68 3.09
N ILE A 361 1.73 -25.22 2.80
CA ILE A 361 0.53 -25.96 3.18
C ILE A 361 0.56 -27.29 2.42
N GLY A 362 0.50 -28.40 3.17
CA GLY A 362 0.73 -29.75 2.63
C GLY A 362 -0.54 -30.59 2.40
N ALA A 363 -1.71 -30.13 2.85
CA ALA A 363 -2.95 -30.89 2.77
C ALA A 363 -4.15 -30.02 2.35
N THR A 364 -4.97 -30.55 1.44
CA THR A 364 -6.30 -30.00 1.22
C THR A 364 -7.17 -30.18 2.46
N GLY A 365 -8.21 -29.36 2.60
CA GLY A 365 -9.01 -29.28 3.83
C GLY A 365 -8.35 -28.52 4.96
N THR A 366 -7.10 -28.03 4.78
CA THR A 366 -6.48 -27.12 5.76
C THR A 366 -7.34 -25.88 5.93
N ALA A 367 -7.83 -25.66 7.15
CA ALA A 367 -8.61 -24.49 7.50
C ALA A 367 -7.76 -23.21 7.38
N ILE A 368 -8.35 -22.18 6.79
CA ILE A 368 -7.70 -20.89 6.57
C ILE A 368 -8.60 -19.75 7.02
N VAL A 369 -7.98 -18.59 7.23
CA VAL A 369 -8.66 -17.31 7.47
C VAL A 369 -8.08 -16.27 6.53
N GLY A 370 -8.95 -15.60 5.77
CA GLY A 370 -8.62 -14.38 5.03
C GLY A 370 -8.96 -13.16 5.88
N ILE A 371 -8.08 -12.15 5.91
CA ILE A 371 -8.35 -10.83 6.52
C ILE A 371 -8.04 -9.77 5.47
N HIS A 372 -9.05 -9.00 5.05
CA HIS A 372 -8.98 -8.21 3.81
C HIS A 372 -9.88 -6.97 3.80
N HIS A 373 -9.76 -6.17 2.74
CA HIS A 373 -10.60 -5.00 2.46
C HIS A 373 -11.34 -5.16 1.12
N PRO A 374 -12.47 -5.88 1.08
CA PRO A 374 -13.24 -6.13 -0.13
C PRO A 374 -13.94 -4.85 -0.59
N ALA A 375 -13.98 -4.60 -1.90
CA ALA A 375 -14.44 -3.33 -2.49
C ALA A 375 -13.72 -2.06 -1.94
N GLY A 376 -12.60 -2.23 -1.22
CA GLY A 376 -11.97 -1.16 -0.46
C GLY A 376 -12.74 -0.76 0.80
N ASP A 377 -13.73 -1.53 1.25
CA ASP A 377 -14.54 -1.29 2.44
C ASP A 377 -13.72 -1.46 3.75
N VAL A 378 -14.36 -1.28 4.90
CA VAL A 378 -13.83 -1.61 6.22
C VAL A 378 -13.33 -3.05 6.26
N LYS A 379 -12.35 -3.31 7.13
CA LYS A 379 -11.70 -4.62 7.22
C LYS A 379 -12.71 -5.72 7.52
N LYS A 380 -12.63 -6.81 6.76
CA LYS A 380 -13.47 -8.00 6.89
C LYS A 380 -12.63 -9.25 7.17
N TYR A 381 -13.29 -10.35 7.51
CA TYR A 381 -12.69 -11.68 7.50
C TYR A 381 -13.55 -12.70 6.75
N SER A 382 -12.89 -13.74 6.22
CA SER A 382 -13.52 -14.89 5.56
C SER A 382 -12.91 -16.18 6.07
N LEU A 383 -13.73 -17.22 6.20
CA LEU A 383 -13.34 -18.55 6.66
C LEU A 383 -13.53 -19.57 5.53
N GLY A 384 -12.54 -20.42 5.36
CA GLY A 384 -12.52 -21.36 4.26
C GLY A 384 -11.53 -22.48 4.48
N SER A 385 -11.29 -23.23 3.40
CA SER A 385 -10.25 -24.26 3.38
C SER A 385 -9.53 -24.29 2.04
N VAL A 386 -8.28 -24.75 2.07
CA VAL A 386 -7.52 -25.00 0.85
C VAL A 386 -8.07 -26.25 0.16
N ASN A 387 -8.53 -26.14 -1.09
CA ASN A 387 -9.01 -27.28 -1.89
C ASN A 387 -8.09 -27.62 -3.08
N GLY A 388 -6.97 -26.90 -3.24
CA GLY A 388 -5.93 -27.20 -4.21
C GLY A 388 -4.57 -26.67 -3.74
N LEU A 389 -3.54 -27.51 -3.79
CA LEU A 389 -2.20 -27.17 -3.27
C LEU A 389 -1.27 -26.53 -4.32
N SER A 390 -1.57 -26.76 -5.60
CA SER A 390 -0.77 -26.30 -6.73
C SER A 390 -1.67 -26.18 -7.96
N THR A 391 -2.28 -25.02 -8.13
CA THR A 391 -3.17 -24.70 -9.26
C THR A 391 -2.63 -23.54 -10.08
N SER A 392 -3.24 -23.30 -11.23
CA SER A 392 -2.90 -22.19 -12.12
C SER A 392 -4.17 -21.47 -12.59
N ILE A 393 -4.09 -20.15 -12.75
CA ILE A 393 -5.15 -19.30 -13.31
C ILE A 393 -4.48 -18.06 -13.93
N ASP A 394 -4.98 -17.57 -15.07
CA ASP A 394 -4.51 -16.31 -15.71
C ASP A 394 -2.98 -16.24 -15.92
N GLY A 395 -2.36 -17.37 -16.24
CA GLY A 395 -0.91 -17.49 -16.39
C GLY A 395 -0.11 -17.40 -15.09
N LYS A 396 -0.77 -17.34 -13.93
CA LYS A 396 -0.17 -17.41 -12.60
C LYS A 396 -0.07 -18.85 -12.14
N SER A 397 1.08 -19.24 -11.61
CA SER A 397 1.32 -20.60 -11.13
C SER A 397 2.61 -20.71 -10.31
N PRO A 398 2.69 -21.66 -9.38
CA PRO A 398 1.61 -22.38 -8.71
C PRO A 398 0.97 -21.55 -7.58
N LEU A 399 -0.33 -21.72 -7.38
CA LEU A 399 -1.13 -21.05 -6.35
C LEU A 399 -1.85 -22.09 -5.46
N TYR A 400 -2.17 -21.70 -4.23
CA TYR A 400 -3.20 -22.37 -3.45
C TYR A 400 -4.57 -22.00 -3.98
N ARG A 401 -5.48 -22.96 -4.09
CA ARG A 401 -6.90 -22.73 -4.37
C ARG A 401 -7.70 -22.88 -3.08
N VAL A 402 -8.52 -21.90 -2.78
CA VAL A 402 -9.32 -21.78 -1.56
C VAL A 402 -10.78 -21.74 -1.94
N VAL A 403 -11.62 -22.39 -1.13
CA VAL A 403 -13.08 -22.27 -1.19
C VAL A 403 -13.57 -21.77 0.16
N TRP A 404 -14.51 -20.82 0.12
CA TRP A 404 -15.07 -20.19 1.30
C TRP A 404 -16.33 -20.91 1.77
N ASN A 405 -16.54 -20.87 3.08
CA ASN A 405 -17.78 -21.32 3.71
C ASN A 405 -18.45 -20.22 4.54
N ASP A 406 -17.76 -19.09 4.76
CA ASP A 406 -18.25 -17.91 5.46
C ASP A 406 -17.47 -16.68 4.98
N GLY A 407 -18.16 -15.66 4.46
CA GLY A 407 -17.55 -14.56 3.71
C GLY A 407 -16.97 -15.00 2.35
N VAL A 408 -16.42 -14.03 1.61
CA VAL A 408 -15.75 -14.23 0.30
C VAL A 408 -14.61 -13.21 0.14
N THR A 409 -14.04 -13.04 -1.04
CA THR A 409 -13.21 -11.87 -1.35
C THR A 409 -13.79 -11.11 -2.55
N GLU A 410 -13.39 -9.84 -2.69
CA GLU A 410 -13.80 -8.98 -3.81
C GLU A 410 -12.62 -8.08 -4.23
N GLY A 411 -12.74 -7.39 -5.37
CA GLY A 411 -11.74 -6.41 -5.82
C GLY A 411 -11.32 -5.44 -4.70
N GLY A 412 -10.01 -5.24 -4.53
CA GLY A 412 -9.42 -4.55 -3.37
C GLY A 412 -8.90 -5.47 -2.26
N SER A 413 -9.39 -6.71 -2.19
CA SER A 413 -8.86 -7.76 -1.30
C SER A 413 -7.48 -8.26 -1.74
N SER A 414 -7.12 -8.02 -2.99
CA SER A 414 -5.85 -8.42 -3.61
C SER A 414 -4.66 -8.11 -2.71
N GLY A 415 -3.76 -9.08 -2.53
CA GLY A 415 -2.60 -8.99 -1.66
C GLY A 415 -2.85 -9.29 -0.17
N SER A 416 -4.11 -9.44 0.26
CA SER A 416 -4.45 -9.86 1.63
C SER A 416 -3.85 -11.21 2.02
N GLY A 417 -3.50 -11.36 3.30
CA GLY A 417 -2.86 -12.57 3.81
C GLY A 417 -3.79 -13.78 3.88
N LEU A 418 -3.28 -14.95 3.49
CA LEU A 418 -3.87 -16.25 3.82
C LEU A 418 -3.28 -16.76 5.14
N PHE A 419 -4.09 -16.88 6.19
CA PHE A 419 -3.61 -17.30 7.50
C PHE A 419 -4.00 -18.74 7.84
N THR A 420 -3.05 -19.50 8.40
CA THR A 420 -3.31 -20.73 9.17
C THR A 420 -3.11 -20.45 10.65
N VAL A 421 -3.78 -21.21 11.53
CA VAL A 421 -3.62 -21.06 12.99
C VAL A 421 -2.65 -22.12 13.51
N ALA A 422 -1.54 -21.69 14.10
CA ALA A 422 -0.58 -22.57 14.76
C ALA A 422 -1.17 -23.17 16.06
N SER A 423 -0.57 -24.23 16.60
CA SER A 423 -1.00 -24.85 17.86
C SER A 423 -0.98 -23.87 19.04
N GLY A 424 -0.06 -22.90 19.03
CA GLY A 424 0.00 -21.81 20.02
C GLY A 424 -1.03 -20.69 19.81
N GLY A 425 -1.91 -20.80 18.81
CA GLY A 425 -2.96 -19.82 18.52
C GLY A 425 -2.53 -18.64 17.65
N ALA A 426 -1.27 -18.60 17.20
CA ALA A 426 -0.77 -17.57 16.29
C ALA A 426 -1.34 -17.75 14.87
N TYR A 427 -1.77 -16.65 14.25
CA TYR A 427 -2.24 -16.62 12.87
C TYR A 427 -1.05 -16.37 11.95
N GLN A 428 -0.56 -17.43 11.31
CA GLN A 428 0.64 -17.41 10.48
C GLN A 428 0.28 -17.20 9.02
N LEU A 429 0.81 -16.14 8.41
CA LEU A 429 0.68 -15.90 6.97
C LEU A 429 1.36 -17.03 6.17
N ARG A 430 0.66 -17.52 5.14
CA ARG A 430 1.09 -18.59 4.21
C ARG A 430 1.12 -18.15 2.74
N GLY A 431 0.65 -16.93 2.44
CA GLY A 431 0.43 -16.47 1.08
C GLY A 431 -0.30 -15.14 1.00
N GLY A 432 -0.47 -14.61 -0.22
CA GLY A 432 -1.26 -13.41 -0.51
C GLY A 432 -2.29 -13.64 -1.62
N LEU A 433 -3.47 -13.05 -1.52
CA LEU A 433 -4.55 -13.21 -2.51
C LEU A 433 -4.11 -12.66 -3.88
N TYR A 434 -4.20 -13.49 -4.92
CA TYR A 434 -4.17 -13.03 -6.30
C TYR A 434 -5.54 -12.50 -6.71
N GLY A 435 -6.57 -13.33 -6.53
CA GLY A 435 -7.95 -13.05 -6.93
C GLY A 435 -8.68 -14.37 -7.17
N GLY A 436 -9.83 -14.30 -7.84
CA GLY A 436 -10.64 -15.46 -8.12
C GLY A 436 -12.04 -15.08 -8.56
N TYR A 437 -12.96 -16.02 -8.39
CA TYR A 437 -14.35 -15.88 -8.83
C TYR A 437 -15.35 -15.93 -7.67
N SER A 438 -14.86 -16.00 -6.42
CA SER A 438 -15.77 -15.98 -5.29
C SER A 438 -16.54 -14.67 -5.23
N PHE A 439 -17.82 -14.77 -4.89
CA PHE A 439 -18.73 -13.64 -4.72
C PHE A 439 -19.85 -14.05 -3.79
N CYS A 440 -20.62 -13.14 -3.19
CA CYS A 440 -21.64 -13.55 -2.23
C CYS A 440 -22.75 -14.42 -2.85
N SER A 441 -23.02 -14.27 -4.15
CA SER A 441 -23.92 -15.17 -4.89
C SER A 441 -23.26 -16.47 -5.37
N ALA A 442 -21.95 -16.62 -5.20
CA ALA A 442 -21.13 -17.73 -5.68
C ALA A 442 -20.01 -18.06 -4.68
N GLN A 443 -20.34 -18.25 -3.39
CA GLN A 443 -19.34 -18.38 -2.32
C GLN A 443 -18.41 -19.60 -2.49
N THR A 444 -18.88 -20.62 -3.19
CA THR A 444 -18.12 -21.84 -3.44
C THR A 444 -17.15 -21.73 -4.63
N ASP A 445 -17.27 -20.68 -5.44
CA ASP A 445 -16.31 -20.42 -6.50
C ASP A 445 -14.95 -20.06 -5.88
N PRO A 446 -13.84 -20.54 -6.47
CA PRO A 446 -12.57 -20.50 -5.79
C PRO A 446 -11.88 -19.14 -5.88
N ASP A 447 -11.10 -18.86 -4.85
CA ASP A 447 -10.04 -17.86 -4.87
C ASP A 447 -8.65 -18.51 -4.88
N TYR A 448 -7.67 -17.75 -5.32
CA TYR A 448 -6.31 -18.21 -5.56
C TYR A 448 -5.31 -17.36 -4.81
N TYR A 449 -4.45 -18.02 -4.04
CA TYR A 449 -3.44 -17.39 -3.20
C TYR A 449 -2.04 -17.79 -3.62
N SER A 450 -1.16 -16.80 -3.71
CA SER A 450 0.28 -17.03 -3.85
C SER A 450 0.82 -17.81 -2.66
N ARG A 451 1.95 -18.50 -2.84
CA ARG A 451 2.52 -19.37 -1.81
C ARG A 451 3.78 -18.74 -1.24
N PHE A 452 3.73 -18.30 0.02
CA PHE A 452 4.86 -17.65 0.70
C PHE A 452 6.10 -18.56 0.73
N SER A 453 5.89 -19.87 0.95
CA SER A 453 6.93 -20.90 0.96
C SER A 453 7.78 -20.93 -0.30
N ASP A 454 7.18 -20.63 -1.47
CA ASP A 454 7.86 -20.74 -2.76
C ASP A 454 8.88 -19.62 -3.01
N VAL A 455 8.73 -18.49 -2.31
CA VAL A 455 9.59 -17.32 -2.51
C VAL A 455 10.44 -17.02 -1.28
N TYR A 456 10.17 -17.66 -0.14
CA TYR A 456 10.85 -17.38 1.12
C TYR A 456 12.38 -17.48 0.97
N SER A 457 12.90 -18.51 0.30
CA SER A 457 14.36 -18.67 0.10
C SER A 457 15.01 -17.51 -0.66
N SER A 458 14.27 -16.82 -1.54
CA SER A 458 14.77 -15.64 -2.26
C SER A 458 14.64 -14.33 -1.50
N ILE A 459 13.82 -14.29 -0.44
CA ILE A 459 13.53 -13.06 0.32
C ILE A 459 13.94 -13.14 1.80
N SER A 460 14.45 -14.30 2.25
CA SER A 460 14.75 -14.58 3.66
C SER A 460 15.76 -13.61 4.27
N THR A 461 16.71 -13.12 3.47
CA THR A 461 17.70 -12.10 3.88
C THR A 461 17.07 -10.77 4.31
N TYR A 462 15.81 -10.51 3.96
CA TYR A 462 15.08 -9.36 4.47
C TYR A 462 14.53 -9.57 5.88
N PHE A 463 14.27 -10.83 6.26
CA PHE A 463 13.66 -11.21 7.53
C PHE A 463 14.66 -11.37 8.68
N GLY A 464 15.95 -11.41 8.37
CA GLY A 464 17.02 -11.54 9.36
C GLY A 464 18.35 -11.92 8.71
N PRO A 465 19.47 -11.82 9.47
CA PRO A 465 20.77 -12.32 9.06
C PRO A 465 20.81 -13.83 8.83
#